data_AF-A0A9X6XG08-F1
#
_entry.id   AF-A0A9X6XG08-F1
#
_cell.length_a   1.000
_cell.length_b   1.000
_cell.length_c   1.000
_cell.angle_alpha   90.00
_cell.angle_beta   90.00
_cell.angle_gamma   90.00
#
_symmetry.space_group_name_H-M   'P 1'
#
loop_
_entity.id
_entity.type
_entity.pdbx_description
1 polymer ?
#
loop_
_entity_poly.entity_id
_entity_poly.type
_entity_poly.pdbx_seq_one_letter_code
_entity_poly.pdbx_strand_id
1 'polypeptide(L)'
;MKKWGFLVALVICLIFTFVNKETSLQDQVEIQTYKKINNAQLDNSEISENFQTKAITKEQVYKGNLVLINKKYPVHKESIKSDVVNLFTHKELKKGYELLDTKIELSEDVARKFSKMIVDARKEGVRHFTINSGFRDFDEQNALYQEMGSDYALPAGRSEHNLGLSLDVGSTKMKMNEALEGKWLENNAWKYGFIIRYPKDKTAITGIQYEPWHIRYVGLPHSVIMEEKNFTLEEYLDFLKKQKSISTNINGEKYEISYYPVTKNTTIHVPTNLRYEISGNNMDGVIVTVNSSTNTKEDSLAE
;
A
#
# COMPACT_ATOMS: atom_id res chain seq x y z
N MET A 1 56.99 -19.02 -31.31
CA MET A 1 56.88 -17.84 -30.43
C MET A 1 55.55 -17.16 -30.76
N LYS A 2 54.51 -17.34 -29.93
CA LYS A 2 54.03 -16.42 -28.87
C LYS A 2 53.52 -15.09 -29.47
N LYS A 3 52.31 -14.54 -29.25
CA LYS A 3 51.12 -14.81 -28.43
C LYS A 3 50.04 -13.82 -28.93
N TRP A 4 48.93 -14.21 -29.57
CA TRP A 4 47.80 -13.30 -29.86
C TRP A 4 46.45 -14.02 -29.67
N GLY A 5 46.20 -14.49 -28.45
CA GLY A 5 44.94 -15.12 -28.09
C GLY A 5 44.64 -14.90 -26.61
N PHE A 6 44.52 -13.63 -26.18
CA PHE A 6 44.14 -13.31 -24.81
C PHE A 6 43.60 -11.87 -24.67
N LEU A 7 42.58 -11.49 -25.45
CA LEU A 7 41.87 -10.22 -25.20
C LEU A 7 40.37 -10.19 -25.50
N VAL A 8 39.70 -11.35 -25.59
CA VAL A 8 38.23 -11.42 -25.73
C VAL A 8 37.54 -12.09 -24.54
N ALA A 9 38.28 -12.82 -23.69
CA ALA A 9 37.71 -13.53 -22.55
C ALA A 9 37.44 -12.66 -21.30
N LEU A 10 37.97 -11.43 -21.23
CA LEU A 10 37.88 -10.60 -20.01
C LEU A 10 36.70 -9.60 -20.02
N VAL A 11 36.08 -9.36 -21.18
CA VAL A 11 34.88 -8.51 -21.28
C VAL A 11 33.60 -9.33 -21.08
N ILE A 12 33.62 -10.63 -21.39
CA ILE A 12 32.44 -11.51 -21.21
C ILE A 12 32.27 -11.91 -19.73
N CYS A 13 33.35 -12.00 -18.95
CA CYS A 13 33.26 -12.29 -17.50
C CYS A 13 32.83 -11.09 -16.64
N LEU A 14 32.88 -9.85 -17.14
CA LEU A 14 32.36 -8.67 -16.42
C LEU A 14 30.87 -8.41 -16.73
N ILE A 15 30.34 -8.95 -17.82
CA ILE A 15 28.91 -8.90 -18.13
C ILE A 15 28.15 -10.04 -17.44
N PHE A 16 28.82 -11.15 -17.11
CA PHE A 16 28.20 -12.30 -16.42
C PHE A 16 28.16 -12.21 -14.88
N THR A 17 28.73 -11.19 -14.26
CA THR A 17 28.64 -10.98 -12.79
C THR A 17 27.64 -9.90 -12.38
N PHE A 18 26.96 -9.26 -13.34
CA PHE A 18 25.84 -8.33 -13.08
C PHE A 18 24.46 -8.91 -13.45
N VAL A 19 24.40 -10.20 -13.77
CA VAL A 19 23.14 -10.95 -13.94
C VAL A 19 23.15 -12.05 -12.89
N ASN A 20 22.57 -11.73 -11.73
CA ASN A 20 22.07 -12.65 -10.68
C ASN A 20 22.29 -12.05 -9.29
N LYS A 21 21.53 -10.98 -9.00
CA LYS A 21 21.02 -10.77 -7.64
C LYS A 21 19.72 -9.96 -7.61
N GLU A 22 18.84 -10.20 -8.57
CA GLU A 22 17.41 -10.06 -8.31
C GLU A 22 16.92 -11.43 -7.86
N THR A 23 16.98 -11.68 -6.55
CA THR A 23 16.07 -12.64 -5.96
C THR A 23 14.67 -12.08 -6.15
N SER A 24 14.06 -12.48 -7.27
CA SER A 24 12.66 -12.31 -7.62
C SER A 24 11.78 -12.62 -6.41
N LEU A 25 11.13 -11.59 -5.87
CA LEU A 25 9.97 -11.75 -4.97
C LEU A 25 8.79 -12.39 -5.72
N GLN A 26 8.81 -12.32 -7.05
CA GLN A 26 7.76 -12.79 -7.94
C GLN A 26 7.58 -14.32 -7.90
N ASP A 27 8.60 -15.07 -7.43
CA ASP A 27 8.53 -16.52 -7.23
C ASP A 27 8.04 -16.94 -5.84
N GLN A 28 7.69 -16.00 -4.94
CA GLN A 28 7.36 -16.31 -3.53
C GLN A 28 5.89 -16.13 -3.15
N VAL A 29 5.03 -15.65 -4.05
CA VAL A 29 3.67 -15.26 -3.69
C VAL A 29 2.64 -16.20 -4.32
N GLU A 30 2.25 -17.21 -3.54
CA GLU A 30 1.21 -18.15 -3.92
C GLU A 30 -0.13 -17.69 -3.34
N ILE A 31 -0.98 -17.09 -4.18
CA ILE A 31 -2.34 -16.69 -3.77
C ILE A 31 -3.26 -17.90 -3.86
N GLN A 32 -3.67 -18.41 -2.70
CA GLN A 32 -4.66 -19.48 -2.60
C GLN A 32 -6.04 -18.87 -2.33
N THR A 33 -7.06 -19.33 -3.06
CA THR A 33 -8.46 -18.90 -2.89
C THR A 33 -9.22 -20.01 -2.19
N TYR A 34 -9.89 -19.69 -1.08
CA TYR A 34 -10.75 -20.65 -0.38
C TYR A 34 -12.21 -20.34 -0.69
N LYS A 35 -12.84 -21.16 -1.54
CA LYS A 35 -14.31 -21.23 -1.56
C LYS A 35 -14.75 -21.92 -0.27
N LYS A 36 -15.37 -21.18 0.64
CA LYS A 36 -16.04 -21.76 1.80
C LYS A 36 -17.17 -22.67 1.28
N ILE A 37 -16.93 -23.97 1.22
CA ILE A 37 -17.94 -24.98 0.92
C ILE A 37 -18.86 -25.06 2.15
N ASN A 38 -20.16 -24.86 1.95
CA ASN A 38 -21.14 -25.08 3.01
C ASN A 38 -21.28 -26.59 3.30
N ASN A 39 -21.05 -26.93 4.57
CA ASN A 39 -21.43 -28.14 5.31
C ASN A 39 -20.89 -29.52 4.87
N ALA A 40 -19.92 -30.04 5.63
CA ALA A 40 -20.06 -31.30 6.39
C ALA A 40 -18.88 -31.47 7.39
N GLN A 41 -19.22 -31.67 8.67
CA GLN A 41 -18.39 -32.23 9.76
C GLN A 41 -16.90 -31.87 9.77
N LEU A 42 -16.56 -30.79 10.50
CA LEU A 42 -15.24 -30.65 11.10
C LEU A 42 -15.34 -31.11 12.55
N ASP A 43 -14.47 -32.03 12.91
CA ASP A 43 -14.29 -32.57 14.25
C ASP A 43 -14.02 -31.42 15.24
N ASN A 44 -14.78 -31.41 16.32
CA ASN A 44 -15.19 -30.18 17.01
C ASN A 44 -14.51 -30.03 18.38
N SER A 45 -13.18 -30.17 18.47
CA SER A 45 -12.48 -30.05 19.76
C SER A 45 -11.19 -29.24 19.82
N GLU A 46 -10.62 -28.73 18.72
CA GLU A 46 -9.35 -27.93 18.79
C GLU A 46 -9.42 -26.52 18.16
N ILE A 47 -10.44 -26.20 17.37
CA ILE A 47 -10.51 -24.92 16.64
C ILE A 47 -11.18 -23.79 17.46
N SER A 48 -11.84 -24.13 18.57
CA SER A 48 -12.68 -23.21 19.35
C SER A 48 -11.92 -22.22 20.25
N GLU A 49 -10.66 -22.46 20.60
CA GLU A 49 -9.97 -21.65 21.64
C GLU A 49 -9.19 -20.43 21.12
N ASN A 50 -8.96 -20.34 19.80
CA ASN A 50 -8.05 -19.32 19.23
C ASN A 50 -8.75 -18.13 18.53
N PHE A 51 -10.08 -18.03 18.64
CA PHE A 51 -10.86 -16.95 18.02
C PHE A 51 -11.75 -16.24 19.04
N GLN A 52 -11.82 -14.93 18.93
CA GLN A 52 -12.72 -14.09 19.70
C GLN A 52 -13.71 -13.37 18.79
N THR A 53 -14.87 -13.05 19.36
CA THR A 53 -15.90 -12.27 18.69
C THR A 53 -15.59 -10.78 18.84
N LYS A 54 -15.42 -10.07 17.72
CA LYS A 54 -15.24 -8.62 17.69
C LYS A 54 -16.48 -7.95 17.14
N ALA A 55 -17.02 -6.97 17.88
CA ALA A 55 -18.09 -6.12 17.39
C ALA A 55 -17.59 -5.16 16.30
N ILE A 56 -18.34 -5.05 15.21
CA ILE A 56 -18.07 -4.16 14.08
C ILE A 56 -19.28 -3.27 13.88
N THR A 57 -19.09 -1.96 14.04
CA THR A 57 -20.14 -0.98 13.76
C THR A 57 -20.24 -0.73 12.26
N LYS A 58 -21.38 -0.20 11.81
CA LYS A 58 -21.58 0.16 10.39
C LYS A 58 -20.53 1.19 9.92
N GLU A 59 -20.11 2.09 10.79
CA GLU A 59 -19.16 3.17 10.50
C GLU A 59 -17.73 2.65 10.28
N GLN A 60 -17.42 1.41 10.70
CA GLN A 60 -16.12 0.78 10.43
C GLN A 60 -15.85 0.61 8.93
N VAL A 61 -16.89 0.54 8.09
CA VAL A 61 -16.77 0.49 6.63
C VAL A 61 -16.03 1.71 6.06
N TYR A 62 -15.99 2.81 6.81
CA TYR A 62 -15.35 4.06 6.41
C TYR A 62 -13.96 4.27 6.99
N LYS A 63 -13.39 3.29 7.72
CA LYS A 63 -12.10 3.42 8.43
C LYS A 63 -11.07 2.41 7.94
N GLY A 64 -9.82 2.83 7.78
CA GLY A 64 -8.68 1.95 7.53
C GLY A 64 -7.97 2.20 6.19
N ASN A 65 -6.94 1.41 5.91
CA ASN A 65 -6.00 1.68 4.82
C ASN A 65 -6.57 1.39 3.42
N LEU A 66 -7.61 0.54 3.32
CA LEU A 66 -8.26 0.09 2.08
C LEU A 66 -9.56 0.84 1.75
N VAL A 67 -9.82 1.98 2.40
CA VAL A 67 -10.99 2.82 2.07
C VAL A 67 -10.83 3.37 0.65
N LEU A 68 -11.80 3.06 -0.22
CA LEU A 68 -11.80 3.53 -1.60
C LEU A 68 -12.42 4.91 -1.70
N ILE A 69 -11.64 5.90 -2.14
CA ILE A 69 -12.15 7.24 -2.43
C ILE A 69 -12.04 7.48 -3.93
N ASN A 70 -13.16 7.83 -4.54
CA ASN A 70 -13.22 8.23 -5.95
C ASN A 70 -14.51 9.01 -6.22
N LYS A 71 -14.78 9.30 -7.49
CA LYS A 71 -16.00 10.01 -7.93
C LYS A 71 -17.31 9.37 -7.42
N LYS A 72 -17.33 8.06 -7.19
CA LYS A 72 -18.50 7.31 -6.70
C LYS A 72 -18.56 7.22 -5.18
N TYR A 73 -17.44 6.98 -4.50
CA TYR A 73 -17.36 6.81 -3.05
C TYR A 73 -16.64 7.99 -2.37
N PRO A 74 -17.35 8.86 -1.62
CA PRO A 74 -16.78 10.06 -1.03
C PRO A 74 -16.01 9.76 0.25
N VAL A 75 -15.26 10.76 0.70
CA VAL A 75 -14.59 10.79 2.01
C VAL A 75 -15.65 10.93 3.09
N HIS A 76 -15.50 10.15 4.15
CA HIS A 76 -16.22 10.31 5.40
C HIS A 76 -15.27 10.85 6.47
N LYS A 77 -15.81 11.50 7.51
CA LYS A 77 -14.99 12.03 8.62
C LYS A 77 -14.16 10.90 9.26
N GLU A 78 -14.74 9.72 9.34
CA GLU A 78 -14.11 8.50 9.85
C GLU A 78 -12.94 8.01 8.98
N SER A 79 -12.89 8.38 7.70
CA SER A 79 -11.85 7.96 6.77
C SER A 79 -10.55 8.72 6.93
N ILE A 80 -10.58 9.86 7.62
CA ILE A 80 -9.41 10.70 7.85
C ILE A 80 -8.54 10.09 8.95
N LYS A 81 -7.25 9.90 8.66
CA LYS A 81 -6.28 9.38 9.62
C LYS A 81 -6.13 10.35 10.80
N SER A 82 -6.26 9.84 12.02
CA SER A 82 -6.17 10.65 13.25
C SER A 82 -4.74 11.08 13.60
N ASP A 83 -3.74 10.42 13.01
CA ASP A 83 -2.31 10.65 13.17
C ASP A 83 -1.72 11.51 12.04
N VAL A 84 -2.53 12.33 11.38
CA VAL A 84 -2.02 13.33 10.42
C VAL A 84 -1.21 14.37 11.18
N VAL A 85 0.05 14.55 10.78
CA VAL A 85 1.00 15.46 11.40
C VAL A 85 1.75 16.27 10.34
N ASN A 86 2.17 17.47 10.71
CA ASN A 86 3.02 18.31 9.87
C ASN A 86 4.46 17.75 9.80
N LEU A 87 4.91 17.41 8.60
CA LEU A 87 6.22 16.79 8.37
C LEU A 87 7.40 17.77 8.51
N PHE A 88 7.16 19.07 8.42
CA PHE A 88 8.22 20.06 8.59
C PHE A 88 8.67 20.12 10.06
N THR A 89 7.72 20.08 11.00
CA THR A 89 8.00 20.10 12.44
C THR A 89 8.46 18.74 12.97
N HIS A 90 8.00 17.63 12.39
CA HIS A 90 8.39 16.26 12.74
C HIS A 90 9.60 15.76 11.93
N LYS A 91 10.78 16.33 12.21
CA LYS A 91 12.00 16.07 11.42
C LYS A 91 12.45 14.60 11.46
N GLU A 92 12.15 13.88 12.53
CA GLU A 92 12.43 12.45 12.69
C GLU A 92 11.71 11.55 11.67
N LEU A 93 10.59 12.03 11.12
CA LEU A 93 9.83 11.35 10.07
C LEU A 93 10.41 11.55 8.68
N LYS A 94 11.36 12.49 8.49
CA LYS A 94 11.95 12.81 7.19
C LYS A 94 13.32 12.16 7.02
N LYS A 95 13.37 11.05 6.28
CA LYS A 95 14.62 10.33 6.01
C LYS A 95 14.89 10.24 4.52
N GLY A 96 15.76 11.13 4.03
CA GLY A 96 16.35 11.01 2.71
C GLY A 96 15.57 11.63 1.55
N TYR A 97 14.55 12.46 1.85
CA TYR A 97 13.77 13.25 0.90
C TYR A 97 13.59 14.69 1.40
N GLU A 98 13.21 15.58 0.50
CA GLU A 98 12.89 16.99 0.77
C GLU A 98 11.38 17.25 0.78
N LEU A 99 10.94 18.37 1.37
CA LEU A 99 9.55 18.83 1.29
C LEU A 99 9.48 20.04 0.37
N LEU A 100 8.53 20.05 -0.55
CA LEU A 100 8.31 21.21 -1.44
C LEU A 100 7.72 22.41 -0.67
N ASP A 101 6.92 22.15 0.36
CA ASP A 101 6.34 23.16 1.23
C ASP A 101 6.45 22.75 2.72
N THR A 102 6.50 23.73 3.61
CA THR A 102 6.56 23.54 5.06
C THR A 102 5.23 23.10 5.70
N LYS A 103 4.12 23.21 4.96
CA LYS A 103 2.77 22.84 5.41
C LYS A 103 2.38 21.41 5.05
N ILE A 104 3.27 20.63 4.45
CA ILE A 104 2.95 19.25 4.07
C ILE A 104 2.67 18.41 5.32
N GLU A 105 1.45 17.89 5.38
CA GLU A 105 0.97 16.98 6.41
C GLU A 105 0.82 15.56 5.86
N LEU A 106 0.93 14.54 6.70
CA LEU A 106 0.69 13.13 6.31
C LEU A 106 0.43 12.31 7.58
N SER A 107 -0.23 11.15 7.46
CA SER A 107 -0.27 10.18 8.56
C SER A 107 1.17 9.84 9.00
N GLU A 108 1.41 9.88 10.31
CA GLU A 108 2.70 9.56 10.91
C GLU A 108 3.16 8.15 10.51
N ASP A 109 2.27 7.15 10.59
CA ASP A 109 2.59 5.78 10.17
C ASP A 109 2.99 5.73 8.69
N VAL A 110 2.22 6.37 7.81
CA VAL A 110 2.52 6.43 6.38
C VAL A 110 3.85 7.13 6.12
N ALA A 111 4.16 8.22 6.83
CA ALA A 111 5.43 8.92 6.73
C ALA A 111 6.61 8.03 7.14
N ARG A 112 6.46 7.21 8.19
CA ARG A 112 7.49 6.24 8.61
C ARG A 112 7.73 5.17 7.55
N LYS A 113 6.65 4.63 6.95
CA LYS A 113 6.76 3.65 5.85
C LYS A 113 7.42 4.25 4.61
N PHE A 114 7.02 5.46 4.23
CA PHE A 114 7.62 6.20 3.12
C PHE A 114 9.12 6.46 3.37
N SER A 115 9.49 6.95 4.55
CA SER A 115 10.89 7.14 4.95
C SER A 115 11.72 5.85 4.84
N LYS A 116 11.17 4.71 5.26
CA LYS A 116 11.85 3.40 5.12
C LYS A 116 12.09 3.08 3.64
N MET A 117 11.07 3.24 2.81
CA MET A 117 11.16 3.03 1.36
C MET A 117 12.24 3.91 0.71
N ILE A 118 12.26 5.21 1.03
CA ILE A 118 13.26 6.15 0.48
C ILE A 118 14.67 5.82 0.97
N VAL A 119 14.84 5.39 2.22
CA VAL A 119 16.16 4.96 2.72
C VAL A 119 16.71 3.79 1.89
N ASP A 120 15.87 2.84 1.49
CA ASP A 120 16.29 1.71 0.68
C ASP A 120 16.57 2.13 -0.78
N ALA A 121 15.73 2.98 -1.39
CA ALA A 121 16.00 3.58 -2.71
C ALA A 121 17.38 4.28 -2.78
N ARG A 122 17.76 4.96 -1.69
CA ARG A 122 19.05 5.65 -1.61
C ARG A 122 20.26 4.72 -1.56
N LYS A 123 20.10 3.51 -1.04
CA LYS A 123 21.15 2.47 -1.08
C LYS A 123 21.40 2.01 -2.51
N GLU A 124 20.39 2.09 -3.38
CA GLU A 124 20.46 1.81 -4.81
C GLU A 124 20.86 3.03 -5.65
N GLY A 125 21.18 4.16 -5.02
CA GLY A 125 21.65 5.36 -5.70
C GLY A 125 20.56 6.33 -6.17
N VAL A 126 19.28 6.05 -5.87
CA VAL A 126 18.14 6.94 -6.20
C VAL A 126 17.85 7.86 -5.01
N ARG A 127 18.03 9.18 -5.17
CA ARG A 127 18.23 10.09 -4.00
C ARG A 127 17.52 11.43 -4.05
N HIS A 128 16.87 11.78 -5.16
CA HIS A 128 16.36 13.14 -5.38
C HIS A 128 14.89 13.32 -5.07
N PHE A 129 14.33 12.48 -4.19
CA PHE A 129 12.91 12.49 -3.83
C PHE A 129 12.49 13.77 -3.09
N THR A 130 11.31 14.27 -3.45
CA THR A 130 10.55 15.28 -2.70
C THR A 130 9.16 14.77 -2.38
N ILE A 131 8.54 15.26 -1.31
CA ILE A 131 7.08 15.24 -1.19
C ILE A 131 6.57 16.60 -1.66
N ASN A 132 5.67 16.59 -2.63
CA ASN A 132 5.08 17.79 -3.22
C ASN A 132 3.71 18.09 -2.61
N SER A 133 2.94 17.06 -2.27
CA SER A 133 1.65 17.18 -1.59
C SER A 133 1.39 15.95 -0.71
N GLY A 134 0.71 16.14 0.41
CA GLY A 134 0.34 15.08 1.36
C GLY A 134 -1.15 15.17 1.70
N PHE A 135 -1.51 15.18 2.98
CA PHE A 135 -2.87 15.48 3.39
C PHE A 135 -3.30 16.86 2.88
N ARG A 136 -4.55 16.94 2.42
CA ARG A 136 -5.23 18.19 2.08
C ARG A 136 -6.58 18.19 2.74
N ASP A 137 -6.96 19.29 3.38
CA ASP A 137 -8.30 19.40 3.95
C ASP A 137 -9.37 19.72 2.88
N PHE A 138 -10.62 19.85 3.30
CA PHE A 138 -11.73 20.12 2.37
C PHE A 138 -11.65 21.51 1.75
N ASP A 139 -11.15 22.51 2.48
CA ASP A 139 -11.08 23.89 2.01
C ASP A 139 -9.96 24.05 0.98
N GLU A 140 -8.79 23.45 1.25
CA GLU A 140 -7.68 23.34 0.30
C GLU A 140 -8.09 22.60 -0.98
N GLN A 141 -8.82 21.47 -0.85
CA GLN A 141 -9.30 20.72 -2.00
C GLN A 141 -10.34 21.52 -2.81
N ASN A 142 -11.21 22.28 -2.15
CA ASN A 142 -12.16 23.17 -2.82
C ASN A 142 -11.43 24.28 -3.58
N ALA A 143 -10.44 24.93 -2.96
CA ALA A 143 -9.65 25.97 -3.61
C ALA A 143 -8.96 25.44 -4.88
N LEU A 144 -8.31 24.27 -4.80
CA LEU A 144 -7.68 23.65 -5.96
C LEU A 144 -8.71 23.31 -7.05
N TYR A 145 -9.88 22.80 -6.68
CA TYR A 145 -10.93 22.48 -7.65
C TYR A 145 -11.42 23.72 -8.40
N GLN A 146 -11.57 24.85 -7.72
CA GLN A 146 -11.96 26.12 -8.35
C GLN A 146 -10.85 26.67 -9.26
N GLU A 147 -9.59 26.47 -8.90
CA GLU A 147 -8.45 26.94 -9.67
C GLU A 147 -8.19 26.10 -10.94
N MET A 148 -8.17 24.78 -10.78
CA MET A 148 -7.74 23.85 -11.84
C MET A 148 -8.89 23.30 -12.69
N GLY A 149 -10.13 23.37 -12.18
CA GLY A 149 -11.31 22.82 -12.83
C GLY A 149 -11.44 21.29 -12.74
N SER A 150 -12.58 20.77 -13.21
CA SER A 150 -12.96 19.37 -13.09
C SER A 150 -12.12 18.39 -13.92
N ASP A 151 -11.35 18.90 -14.87
CA ASP A 151 -10.49 18.07 -15.73
C ASP A 151 -9.21 17.64 -15.01
N TYR A 152 -8.82 18.37 -13.95
CA TYR A 152 -7.56 18.18 -13.24
C TYR A 152 -7.73 17.94 -11.74
N ALA A 153 -8.83 18.43 -11.14
CA ALA A 153 -9.07 18.29 -9.72
C ALA A 153 -10.42 17.63 -9.44
N LEU A 154 -10.46 16.84 -8.37
CA LEU A 154 -11.71 16.30 -7.84
C LEU A 154 -12.33 17.30 -6.85
N PRO A 155 -13.67 17.38 -6.76
CA PRO A 155 -14.32 18.23 -5.77
C PRO A 155 -13.98 17.77 -4.35
N ALA A 156 -14.08 18.66 -3.37
CA ALA A 156 -13.77 18.31 -1.98
C ALA A 156 -14.59 17.11 -1.50
N GLY A 157 -13.93 16.24 -0.71
CA GLY A 157 -14.51 14.98 -0.29
C GLY A 157 -14.50 13.87 -1.34
N ARG A 158 -13.80 14.07 -2.48
CA ARG A 158 -13.58 13.02 -3.49
C ARG A 158 -12.09 12.77 -3.76
N SER A 159 -11.19 13.45 -3.06
CA SER A 159 -9.73 13.32 -3.20
C SER A 159 -9.16 12.38 -2.16
N GLU A 160 -8.27 11.47 -2.57
CA GLU A 160 -7.60 10.57 -1.62
C GLU A 160 -6.65 11.32 -0.66
N HIS A 161 -6.20 12.53 -1.02
CA HIS A 161 -5.38 13.38 -0.14
C HIS A 161 -6.14 13.75 1.14
N ASN A 162 -7.48 13.74 1.14
CA ASN A 162 -8.28 13.99 2.34
C ASN A 162 -8.14 12.86 3.39
N LEU A 163 -7.46 11.74 3.09
CA LEU A 163 -7.30 10.63 4.03
C LEU A 163 -6.03 10.71 4.87
N GLY A 164 -4.99 11.39 4.37
CA GLY A 164 -3.63 11.27 4.91
C GLY A 164 -2.94 9.94 4.54
N LEU A 165 -3.48 9.21 3.55
CA LEU A 165 -2.94 7.94 3.03
C LEU A 165 -2.26 8.07 1.66
N SER A 166 -2.46 9.21 0.98
CA SER A 166 -1.90 9.49 -0.34
C SER A 166 -0.92 10.66 -0.28
N LEU A 167 0.03 10.64 -1.20
CA LEU A 167 1.02 11.70 -1.36
C LEU A 167 1.47 11.79 -2.81
N ASP A 168 1.78 13.02 -3.24
CA ASP A 168 2.42 13.29 -4.51
C ASP A 168 3.92 13.40 -4.28
N VAL A 169 4.67 12.49 -4.91
CA VAL A 169 6.13 12.41 -4.81
C VAL A 169 6.74 13.08 -6.04
N GLY A 170 7.78 13.88 -5.84
CA GLY A 170 8.54 14.53 -6.90
C GLY A 170 10.00 14.10 -6.94
N SER A 171 10.71 14.62 -7.94
CA SER A 171 12.16 14.55 -8.05
C SER A 171 12.73 15.95 -8.27
N THR A 172 13.83 16.28 -7.61
CA THR A 172 14.56 17.54 -7.83
C THR A 172 15.34 17.56 -9.16
N LYS A 173 15.27 16.48 -9.96
CA LYS A 173 15.98 16.38 -11.24
C LYS A 173 15.10 16.54 -12.46
N MET A 174 13.94 15.88 -12.48
CA MET A 174 13.05 15.87 -13.64
C MET A 174 11.65 15.41 -13.24
N LYS A 175 10.72 15.42 -14.20
CA LYS A 175 9.36 14.93 -13.99
C LYS A 175 9.37 13.43 -13.67
N MET A 176 8.41 12.97 -12.86
CA MET A 176 8.38 11.59 -12.38
C MET A 176 8.26 10.53 -13.49
N ASN A 177 7.64 10.84 -14.62
CA ASN A 177 7.59 9.94 -15.78
C ASN A 177 8.96 9.73 -16.47
N GLU A 178 9.95 10.57 -16.17
CA GLU A 178 11.30 10.52 -16.76
C GLU A 178 12.37 10.20 -15.69
N ALA A 179 12.12 10.58 -14.44
CA ALA A 179 13.05 10.48 -13.32
C ALA A 179 13.36 9.03 -12.94
N LEU A 180 14.61 8.81 -12.49
CA LEU A 180 15.00 7.57 -11.81
C LEU A 180 14.12 7.33 -10.58
N GLU A 181 13.74 8.38 -9.85
CA GLU A 181 12.83 8.31 -8.72
C GLU A 181 11.47 7.70 -9.09
N GLY A 182 10.85 8.16 -10.19
CA GLY A 182 9.54 7.63 -10.60
C GLY A 182 9.61 6.20 -11.10
N LYS A 183 10.63 5.86 -11.91
CA LYS A 183 10.88 4.47 -12.31
C LYS A 183 11.15 3.58 -11.10
N TRP A 184 11.86 4.07 -10.09
CA TRP A 184 12.13 3.30 -8.89
C TRP A 184 10.84 3.04 -8.09
N LEU A 185 9.98 4.05 -7.91
CA LEU A 185 8.69 3.88 -7.24
C LEU A 185 7.80 2.84 -7.94
N GLU A 186 7.66 2.94 -9.27
CA GLU A 186 6.86 1.99 -10.05
C GLU A 186 7.30 0.54 -9.80
N ASN A 187 8.61 0.27 -9.72
CA ASN A 187 9.13 -1.08 -9.55
C ASN A 187 9.22 -1.56 -8.09
N ASN A 188 9.09 -0.67 -7.10
CA ASN A 188 9.44 -1.01 -5.71
C ASN A 188 8.46 -0.55 -4.64
N ALA A 189 7.61 0.45 -4.90
CA ALA A 189 6.74 1.04 -3.88
C ALA A 189 5.80 0.01 -3.23
N TRP A 190 5.35 -0.97 -4.02
CA TRP A 190 4.49 -2.07 -3.59
C TRP A 190 5.12 -2.96 -2.51
N LYS A 191 6.45 -3.04 -2.45
CA LYS A 191 7.17 -3.78 -1.39
C LYS A 191 7.00 -3.14 -0.01
N TYR A 192 6.55 -1.89 0.05
CA TYR A 192 6.44 -1.08 1.27
C TYR A 192 5.00 -0.72 1.64
N GLY A 193 4.00 -1.27 0.95
CA GLY A 193 2.61 -0.94 1.21
C GLY A 193 2.00 0.11 0.29
N PHE A 194 2.76 0.64 -0.68
CA PHE A 194 2.32 1.73 -1.56
C PHE A 194 2.00 1.23 -2.98
N ILE A 195 1.04 1.83 -3.64
CA ILE A 195 0.73 1.57 -5.06
C ILE A 195 0.86 2.86 -5.87
N ILE A 196 1.19 2.74 -7.15
CA ILE A 196 0.90 3.82 -8.11
C ILE A 196 -0.61 3.83 -8.32
N ARG A 197 -1.30 4.85 -7.80
CA ARG A 197 -2.77 4.82 -7.66
C ARG A 197 -3.49 4.90 -9.01
N TYR A 198 -2.89 5.61 -9.96
CA TYR A 198 -3.44 5.90 -11.28
C TYR A 198 -2.44 5.48 -12.37
N PRO A 199 -2.38 4.18 -12.72
CA PRO A 199 -1.48 3.67 -13.76
C PRO A 199 -2.02 3.95 -15.17
N LYS A 200 -1.11 3.88 -16.16
CA LYS A 200 -1.34 4.37 -17.53
C LYS A 200 -2.43 3.64 -18.31
N ASP A 201 -2.65 2.37 -18.02
CA ASP A 201 -3.59 1.48 -18.69
C ASP A 201 -4.95 1.35 -17.97
N LYS A 202 -5.18 2.10 -16.88
CA LYS A 202 -6.38 1.94 -16.03
C LYS A 202 -7.28 3.17 -15.90
N THR A 203 -7.09 4.20 -16.73
CA THR A 203 -7.95 5.41 -16.71
C THR A 203 -9.44 5.09 -16.89
N ALA A 204 -9.80 4.07 -17.67
CA ALA A 204 -11.19 3.65 -17.84
C ALA A 204 -11.83 3.11 -16.55
N ILE A 205 -11.02 2.66 -15.58
CA ILE A 205 -11.47 2.10 -14.30
C ILE A 205 -11.40 3.17 -13.21
N THR A 206 -10.25 3.85 -13.07
CA THR A 206 -10.04 4.86 -12.02
C THR A 206 -10.76 6.18 -12.30
N GLY A 207 -11.00 6.48 -13.58
CA GLY A 207 -11.50 7.77 -14.05
C GLY A 207 -10.47 8.89 -14.01
N ILE A 208 -9.21 8.59 -13.68
CA ILE A 208 -8.10 9.55 -13.57
C ILE A 208 -6.99 9.16 -14.56
N GLN A 209 -6.36 10.16 -15.17
CA GLN A 209 -5.25 9.94 -16.10
C GLN A 209 -4.03 9.38 -15.37
N TYR A 210 -3.01 8.98 -16.14
CA TYR A 210 -1.76 8.49 -15.56
C TYR A 210 -1.09 9.54 -14.67
N GLU A 211 -0.86 9.20 -13.40
CA GLU A 211 -0.16 10.07 -12.44
C GLU A 211 1.01 9.32 -11.78
N PRO A 212 2.21 9.33 -12.39
CA PRO A 212 3.38 8.62 -11.86
C PRO A 212 3.89 9.14 -10.52
N TRP A 213 3.45 10.33 -10.11
CA TRP A 213 3.80 10.95 -8.84
C TRP A 213 2.87 10.53 -7.70
N HIS A 214 1.63 10.13 -7.99
CA HIS A 214 0.60 9.92 -6.98
C HIS A 214 0.64 8.49 -6.46
N ILE A 215 1.10 8.33 -5.23
CA ILE A 215 1.14 7.03 -4.56
C ILE A 215 0.14 6.97 -3.40
N ARG A 216 -0.43 5.78 -3.21
CA ARG A 216 -1.42 5.50 -2.18
C ARG A 216 -0.94 4.37 -1.27
N TYR A 217 -0.95 4.59 0.05
CA TYR A 217 -0.72 3.51 1.01
C TYR A 217 -1.98 2.64 1.17
N VAL A 218 -1.81 1.34 0.95
CA VAL A 218 -2.81 0.29 1.14
C VAL A 218 -2.35 -0.80 2.12
N GLY A 219 -1.06 -0.78 2.50
CA GLY A 219 -0.46 -1.74 3.42
C GLY A 219 0.00 -3.05 2.76
N LEU A 220 0.73 -3.85 3.53
CA LEU A 220 1.05 -5.23 3.22
C LEU A 220 -0.01 -6.15 3.85
N PRO A 221 -0.41 -7.25 3.20
CA PRO A 221 0.10 -7.80 1.94
C PRO A 221 -0.56 -7.19 0.68
N HIS A 222 -1.47 -6.24 0.86
CA HIS A 222 -2.40 -5.76 -0.16
C HIS A 222 -1.70 -5.24 -1.42
N SER A 223 -0.75 -4.33 -1.24
CA SER A 223 0.05 -3.75 -2.34
C SER A 223 0.80 -4.79 -3.16
N VAL A 224 1.35 -5.85 -2.54
CA VAL A 224 2.02 -6.94 -3.26
C VAL A 224 1.05 -7.70 -4.16
N ILE A 225 -0.13 -8.05 -3.62
CA ILE A 225 -1.16 -8.74 -4.40
C ILE A 225 -1.64 -7.86 -5.56
N MET A 226 -1.77 -6.55 -5.32
CA MET A 226 -2.19 -5.59 -6.34
C MET A 226 -1.18 -5.50 -7.47
N GLU A 227 0.12 -5.44 -7.15
CA GLU A 227 1.19 -5.44 -8.14
C GLU A 227 1.16 -6.72 -9.00
N GLU A 228 1.14 -7.89 -8.37
CA GLU A 228 1.20 -9.17 -9.08
C GLU A 228 0.02 -9.43 -10.00
N LYS A 229 -1.15 -8.91 -9.62
CA LYS A 229 -2.37 -9.05 -10.41
C LYS A 229 -2.61 -7.86 -11.33
N ASN A 230 -1.73 -6.86 -11.33
CA ASN A 230 -1.90 -5.59 -12.03
C ASN A 230 -3.30 -4.99 -11.75
N PHE A 231 -3.66 -4.87 -10.47
CA PHE A 231 -4.94 -4.34 -10.03
C PHE A 231 -4.85 -2.87 -9.61
N THR A 232 -5.87 -2.10 -9.97
CA THR A 232 -6.19 -0.88 -9.24
C THR A 232 -6.85 -1.20 -7.89
N LEU A 233 -6.99 -0.19 -7.01
CA LEU A 233 -7.69 -0.38 -5.74
C LEU A 233 -9.16 -0.81 -5.95
N GLU A 234 -9.81 -0.27 -6.99
CA GLU A 234 -11.16 -0.68 -7.39
C GLU A 234 -11.24 -2.18 -7.71
N GLU A 235 -10.38 -2.65 -8.62
CA GLU A 235 -10.34 -4.07 -9.03
C GLU A 235 -9.98 -4.98 -7.86
N TYR A 236 -9.05 -4.56 -7.01
CA TYR A 236 -8.62 -5.32 -5.85
C TYR A 236 -9.75 -5.54 -4.84
N LEU A 237 -10.51 -4.50 -4.53
CA LEU A 237 -11.63 -4.59 -3.59
C LEU A 237 -12.77 -5.46 -4.14
N ASP A 238 -13.05 -5.36 -5.44
CA ASP A 238 -14.01 -6.24 -6.11
C ASP A 238 -13.53 -7.70 -6.10
N PHE A 239 -12.24 -7.93 -6.33
CA PHE A 239 -11.62 -9.24 -6.23
C PHE A 239 -11.76 -9.83 -4.82
N LEU A 240 -11.39 -9.11 -3.76
CA LEU A 240 -11.54 -9.57 -2.38
C LEU A 240 -13.00 -9.87 -2.02
N LYS A 241 -13.92 -9.01 -2.45
CA LYS A 241 -15.36 -9.20 -2.24
C LYS A 241 -15.89 -10.45 -2.95
N LYS A 242 -15.36 -10.77 -4.13
CA LYS A 242 -15.72 -11.98 -4.89
C LYS A 242 -15.14 -13.25 -4.26
N GLN A 243 -13.87 -13.23 -3.87
CA GLN A 243 -13.19 -14.40 -3.31
C GLN A 243 -13.61 -14.70 -1.86
N LYS A 244 -14.05 -13.68 -1.11
CA LYS A 244 -14.38 -13.75 0.33
C LYS A 244 -13.21 -14.04 1.24
N SER A 245 -12.32 -14.95 0.89
CA SER A 245 -11.11 -15.25 1.65
C SER A 245 -9.99 -15.70 0.73
N ILE A 246 -8.80 -15.15 0.95
CA ILE A 246 -7.56 -15.55 0.28
C ILE A 246 -6.44 -15.65 1.29
N SER A 247 -5.39 -16.39 0.95
CA SER A 247 -4.13 -16.37 1.68
C SER A 247 -2.97 -16.13 0.74
N THR A 248 -1.90 -15.55 1.28
CA THR A 248 -0.66 -15.36 0.55
C THR A 248 0.54 -15.45 1.49
N ASN A 249 1.72 -15.75 0.96
CA ASN A 249 2.98 -15.72 1.69
C ASN A 249 3.88 -14.63 1.12
N ILE A 250 4.45 -13.79 1.97
CA ILE A 250 5.37 -12.72 1.57
C ILE A 250 6.57 -12.77 2.51
N ASN A 251 7.78 -12.99 1.98
CA ASN A 251 9.00 -13.10 2.78
C ASN A 251 8.94 -14.16 3.90
N GLY A 252 8.20 -15.25 3.69
CA GLY A 252 7.99 -16.30 4.69
C GLY A 252 6.93 -15.97 5.76
N GLU A 253 6.30 -14.80 5.68
CA GLU A 253 5.15 -14.44 6.51
C GLU A 253 3.85 -14.82 5.80
N LYS A 254 3.02 -15.64 6.46
CA LYS A 254 1.70 -16.01 5.94
C LYS A 254 0.68 -14.94 6.31
N TYR A 255 -0.11 -14.52 5.33
CA TYR A 255 -1.23 -13.62 5.48
C TYR A 255 -2.53 -14.30 5.10
N GLU A 256 -3.58 -14.07 5.89
CA GLU A 256 -4.95 -14.45 5.58
C GLU A 256 -5.82 -13.20 5.51
N ILE A 257 -6.54 -13.04 4.39
CA ILE A 257 -7.32 -11.84 4.08
C ILE A 257 -8.76 -12.26 3.84
N SER A 258 -9.69 -11.72 4.63
CA SER A 258 -11.09 -12.09 4.55
C SER A 258 -12.01 -10.86 4.47
N TYR A 259 -12.96 -10.89 3.54
CA TYR A 259 -13.99 -9.88 3.38
C TYR A 259 -15.27 -10.25 4.13
N TYR A 260 -15.81 -9.32 4.88
CA TYR A 260 -17.07 -9.44 5.61
C TYR A 260 -18.04 -8.33 5.18
N PRO A 261 -19.26 -8.65 4.69
CA PRO A 261 -20.26 -7.64 4.41
C PRO A 261 -20.78 -7.02 5.72
N VAL A 262 -20.92 -5.70 5.75
CA VAL A 262 -21.36 -4.92 6.92
C VAL A 262 -22.43 -3.92 6.47
N THR A 263 -23.70 -4.32 6.59
CA THR A 263 -24.85 -3.44 6.29
C THR A 263 -25.46 -2.80 7.53
N LYS A 264 -25.19 -3.38 8.71
CA LYS A 264 -25.57 -2.93 10.05
C LYS A 264 -24.51 -3.42 11.04
N ASN A 265 -24.61 -2.98 12.29
CA ASN A 265 -23.75 -3.48 13.36
C ASN A 265 -23.80 -5.01 13.41
N THR A 266 -22.63 -5.62 13.44
CA THR A 266 -22.46 -7.07 13.34
C THR A 266 -21.26 -7.52 14.17
N THR A 267 -20.99 -8.81 14.17
CA THR A 267 -19.79 -9.37 14.78
C THR A 267 -19.02 -10.21 13.76
N ILE A 268 -17.71 -10.25 13.94
CA ILE A 268 -16.81 -11.11 13.17
C ILE A 268 -15.92 -11.90 14.12
N HIS A 269 -15.41 -13.04 13.66
CA HIS A 269 -14.40 -13.80 14.39
C HIS A 269 -13.01 -13.34 13.96
N VAL A 270 -12.18 -12.98 14.93
CA VAL A 270 -10.78 -12.61 14.74
C VAL A 270 -9.91 -13.45 15.66
N PRO A 271 -8.65 -13.73 15.29
CA PRO A 271 -7.76 -14.51 16.15
C PRO A 271 -7.48 -13.80 17.49
N THR A 272 -7.26 -14.56 18.55
CA THR A 272 -6.86 -14.04 19.87
C THR A 272 -5.35 -13.82 19.97
N ASN A 273 -4.55 -14.68 19.33
CA ASN A 273 -3.10 -14.74 19.51
C ASN A 273 -2.28 -14.29 18.29
N LEU A 274 -2.94 -13.72 17.26
CA LEU A 274 -2.28 -13.23 16.05
C LEU A 274 -2.57 -11.74 15.84
N ARG A 275 -1.61 -11.03 15.24
CA ARG A 275 -1.81 -9.64 14.82
C ARG A 275 -2.78 -9.60 13.65
N TYR A 276 -3.75 -8.69 13.72
CA TYR A 276 -4.69 -8.46 12.64
C TYR A 276 -5.00 -6.98 12.46
N GLU A 277 -5.33 -6.60 11.23
CA GLU A 277 -5.85 -5.29 10.86
C GLU A 277 -7.27 -5.42 10.32
N ILE A 278 -8.07 -4.37 10.50
CA ILE A 278 -9.42 -4.27 9.92
C ILE A 278 -9.50 -2.96 9.15
N SER A 279 -9.83 -3.06 7.88
CA SER A 279 -10.12 -1.90 7.04
C SER A 279 -11.50 -2.03 6.42
N GLY A 280 -12.30 -0.98 6.49
CA GLY A 280 -13.42 -0.80 5.60
C GLY A 280 -12.99 -0.66 4.14
N ASN A 281 -13.92 -0.91 3.23
CA ASN A 281 -13.74 -0.70 1.78
C ASN A 281 -14.41 0.58 1.27
N ASN A 282 -15.03 1.37 2.15
CA ASN A 282 -15.85 2.55 1.84
C ASN A 282 -17.12 2.26 0.99
N MET A 283 -17.57 1.00 0.95
CA MET A 283 -18.72 0.59 0.14
C MET A 283 -19.75 -0.15 0.98
N ASP A 284 -19.39 -1.31 1.51
CA ASP A 284 -20.37 -2.28 2.03
C ASP A 284 -19.78 -3.34 2.97
N GLY A 285 -18.51 -3.23 3.33
CA GLY A 285 -17.86 -4.27 4.13
C GLY A 285 -16.51 -3.88 4.68
N VAL A 286 -15.94 -4.83 5.39
CA VAL A 286 -14.60 -4.75 5.98
C VAL A 286 -13.74 -5.90 5.48
N ILE A 287 -12.45 -5.64 5.38
CA ILE A 287 -11.38 -6.58 5.10
C ILE A 287 -10.63 -6.78 6.40
N VAL A 288 -10.48 -8.03 6.81
CA VAL A 288 -9.66 -8.44 7.94
C VAL A 288 -8.40 -9.08 7.38
N THR A 289 -7.25 -8.57 7.80
CA THR A 289 -5.93 -9.07 7.40
C THR A 289 -5.24 -9.62 8.63
N VAL A 290 -4.99 -10.92 8.67
CA VAL A 290 -4.29 -11.61 9.75
C VAL A 290 -2.88 -11.93 9.26
N ASN A 291 -1.86 -11.59 10.07
CA ASN A 291 -0.49 -12.04 9.84
C ASN A 291 -0.19 -13.17 10.83
N SER A 292 0.10 -14.36 10.30
CA SER A 292 0.37 -15.59 11.08
C SER A 292 1.81 -15.70 11.56
N SER A 293 2.65 -14.69 11.34
CA SER A 293 4.02 -14.68 11.85
C SER A 293 4.00 -14.74 13.37
N THR A 294 4.70 -15.73 13.93
CA THR A 294 4.76 -15.98 15.36
C THR A 294 5.23 -14.74 16.11
N ASN A 295 4.62 -14.50 17.27
CA ASN A 295 4.98 -13.46 18.24
C ASN A 295 6.34 -13.78 18.91
N THR A 296 7.37 -14.11 18.11
CA THR A 296 8.71 -14.47 18.58
C THR A 296 9.64 -13.31 18.36
N LYS A 297 10.02 -12.68 19.48
CA LYS A 297 11.00 -11.58 19.69
C LYS A 297 10.40 -10.18 19.88
N GLU A 298 9.70 -9.99 20.99
CA GLU A 298 9.72 -8.70 21.70
C GLU A 298 9.79 -8.82 23.24
N ASP A 299 9.67 -10.02 23.82
CA ASP A 299 9.79 -10.25 25.28
C ASP A 299 11.15 -10.83 25.75
N SER A 300 12.27 -10.46 25.12
CA SER A 300 13.61 -10.90 25.63
C SER A 300 14.67 -9.80 25.68
N LEU A 301 14.25 -8.54 25.87
CA LEU A 301 15.16 -7.46 26.27
C LEU A 301 14.57 -6.73 27.48
N ALA A 302 14.37 -7.49 28.55
CA ALA A 302 14.19 -6.98 29.90
C ALA A 302 14.86 -7.97 30.85
N GLU A 303 16.19 -7.93 30.89
CA GLU A 303 17.05 -8.26 32.05
C GLU A 303 18.39 -7.55 31.88
#